data_AF-A0A952GEB1-F1
#
_entry.id   AF-A0A952GEB1-F1
#
_cell.length_a   1.000
_cell.length_b   1.000
_cell.length_c   1.000
_cell.angle_alpha   90.00
_cell.angle_beta   90.00
_cell.angle_gamma   90.00
#
_symmetry.space_group_name_H-M   'P 1'
#
loop_
_entity.id
_entity.type
_entity.pdbx_description
1 polymer ?
#
loop_
_entity_poly.entity_id
_entity_poly.type
_entity_poly.pdbx_seq_one_letter_code
_entity_poly.pdbx_strand_id
1 'polypeptide(L)'
;DCKPGDFTVLTVPALFAARGDAHADMDTHPGSLEKLLEMAARDDAAGLGDAPWPPHFRKTEGEGTRVAPSRAKKTRVKMSLVTIANSPDKDAALAGLDRWKKRHAEAAGYLESDDVLVDSMRGRSSTWTRIRVNLRHVPEAMRPAQETPDPDDDPTRKTGRSRRQPAKR
;
A
#
# COMPACT_ATOMS: atom_id res chain seq x y z
N ASP A 1 -46.02 -0.15 11.82
CA ASP A 1 -45.10 -0.63 10.78
C ASP A 1 -45.33 0.17 9.52
N CYS A 2 -44.29 0.55 8.78
CA CYS A 2 -44.38 1.50 7.68
C CYS A 2 -43.58 0.96 6.49
N LYS A 3 -44.23 0.69 5.36
CA LYS A 3 -43.57 0.10 4.18
C LYS A 3 -43.36 1.18 3.13
N PRO A 4 -42.12 1.41 2.65
CA PRO A 4 -41.86 2.42 1.62
C PRO A 4 -42.71 2.25 0.36
N GLY A 5 -43.04 1.01 0.00
CA GLY A 5 -43.88 0.68 -1.16
C GLY A 5 -45.33 1.17 -1.06
N ASP A 6 -45.82 1.52 0.13
CA ASP A 6 -47.17 2.06 0.31
C ASP A 6 -47.23 3.55 -0.07
N PHE A 7 -46.08 4.21 -0.23
CA PHE A 7 -45.95 5.64 -0.56
C PHE A 7 -45.50 5.80 -2.01
N THR A 8 -46.47 5.77 -2.91
CA THR A 8 -46.26 5.96 -4.35
C THR A 8 -46.93 7.24 -4.82
N VAL A 9 -46.61 7.68 -6.04
CA VAL A 9 -47.27 8.82 -6.69
C VAL A 9 -48.80 8.65 -6.74
N LEU A 10 -49.30 7.39 -6.77
CA LEU A 10 -50.73 7.09 -6.83
C LEU A 10 -51.42 7.08 -5.46
N THR A 11 -50.70 6.72 -4.40
CA THR A 11 -51.27 6.51 -3.06
C THR A 11 -51.10 7.70 -2.13
N VAL A 12 -50.02 8.47 -2.29
CA VAL A 12 -49.68 9.62 -1.44
C VAL A 12 -50.75 10.73 -1.46
N PRO A 13 -51.37 11.12 -2.60
CA PRO A 13 -52.37 12.19 -2.60
C PRO A 13 -53.58 11.89 -1.70
N ALA A 14 -54.10 10.67 -1.73
CA ALA A 14 -55.20 10.25 -0.86
C ALA A 14 -54.78 10.20 0.61
N LEU A 15 -53.56 9.75 0.90
CA LEU A 15 -53.01 9.72 2.26
C LEU A 15 -52.82 11.14 2.82
N PHE A 16 -52.32 12.07 2.01
CA PHE A 16 -52.13 13.47 2.38
C PHE A 16 -53.48 14.17 2.63
N ALA A 17 -54.49 13.92 1.78
CA ALA A 17 -55.84 14.44 2.01
C ALA A 17 -56.46 13.90 3.31
N ALA A 18 -56.20 12.63 3.64
CA ALA A 18 -56.74 12.00 4.84
C ALA A 18 -56.01 12.38 6.13
N ARG A 19 -54.70 12.64 6.07
CA ARG A 19 -53.85 12.83 7.27
C ARG A 19 -53.26 14.23 7.42
N GLY A 20 -53.32 15.05 6.37
CA GLY A 20 -52.69 16.36 6.32
C GLY A 20 -51.17 16.30 6.16
N ASP A 21 -50.54 17.45 6.29
CA ASP A 21 -49.10 17.61 6.24
C ASP A 21 -48.46 17.31 7.60
N ALA A 22 -47.63 16.26 7.65
CA ALA A 22 -46.89 15.90 8.86
C ALA A 22 -45.78 16.90 9.21
N HIS A 23 -45.35 17.73 8.26
CA HIS A 23 -44.29 18.71 8.42
C HIS A 23 -44.82 20.15 8.53
N ALA A 24 -46.13 20.35 8.72
CA ALA A 24 -46.76 21.67 8.77
C ALA A 24 -46.08 22.65 9.74
N ASP A 25 -45.61 22.14 10.89
CA ASP A 25 -44.96 22.94 11.94
C ASP A 25 -43.43 22.90 11.89
N MET A 26 -42.82 22.35 10.83
CA MET A 26 -41.36 22.18 10.76
C MET A 26 -40.62 23.52 10.82
N ASP A 27 -41.16 24.55 10.15
CA ASP A 27 -40.53 25.88 10.10
C ASP A 27 -40.86 26.74 11.33
N THR A 28 -41.83 26.35 12.16
CA THR A 28 -42.27 27.13 13.32
C THR A 28 -41.39 26.93 14.55
N HIS A 29 -40.58 25.86 14.56
CA HIS A 29 -39.72 25.48 15.69
C HIS A 29 -38.27 25.23 15.24
N PRO A 30 -37.50 26.28 14.90
CA PRO A 30 -36.09 26.10 14.54
C PRO A 30 -35.31 25.50 15.72
N GLY A 31 -34.70 24.34 15.48
CA GLY A 31 -33.83 23.67 16.44
C GLY A 31 -32.44 24.32 16.52
N SER A 32 -31.81 24.20 17.69
CA SER A 32 -30.46 24.70 17.93
C SER A 32 -29.41 23.59 17.74
N LEU A 33 -28.21 23.93 17.25
CA LEU A 33 -27.13 22.98 16.95
C LEU A 33 -26.13 22.80 18.10
N GLU A 34 -26.24 23.59 19.17
CA GLU A 34 -25.29 23.66 20.28
C GLU A 34 -25.01 22.28 20.88
N LYS A 35 -26.04 21.45 21.12
CA LYS A 35 -25.85 20.09 21.63
C LYS A 35 -25.04 19.20 20.69
N LEU A 36 -25.21 19.34 19.38
CA LEU A 36 -24.43 18.57 18.39
C LEU A 36 -22.97 19.07 18.35
N LEU A 37 -22.77 20.38 18.48
CA LEU A 37 -21.43 20.97 18.55
C LEU A 37 -20.70 20.57 19.84
N GLU A 38 -21.39 20.51 20.98
CA GLU A 38 -20.84 19.99 22.24
C GLU A 38 -20.43 18.51 22.13
N MET A 39 -21.20 17.70 21.40
CA MET A 39 -20.83 16.31 21.11
C MET A 39 -19.58 16.24 20.23
N ALA A 40 -19.53 17.01 19.15
CA ALA A 40 -18.37 17.06 18.26
C ALA A 40 -17.08 17.48 19.00
N ALA A 41 -17.16 18.52 19.85
CA ALA A 41 -16.02 18.97 20.66
C ALA A 41 -15.53 17.89 21.64
N ARG A 42 -16.43 17.06 22.17
CA ARG A 42 -16.07 15.92 23.04
C ARG A 42 -15.33 14.83 22.25
N ASP A 43 -15.80 14.53 21.05
CA ASP A 43 -15.18 13.53 20.16
C ASP A 43 -13.78 13.99 19.73
N ASP A 44 -13.62 15.26 19.34
CA ASP A 44 -12.32 15.86 19.04
C ASP A 44 -11.36 15.75 20.25
N ALA A 45 -11.84 16.09 21.46
CA ALA A 45 -11.06 15.97 22.68
C ALA A 45 -10.68 14.51 23.03
N ALA A 46 -11.48 13.54 22.59
CA ALA A 46 -11.19 12.10 22.70
C ALA A 46 -10.30 11.57 21.57
N GLY A 47 -9.90 12.43 20.61
CA GLY A 47 -9.05 12.07 19.47
C GLY A 47 -9.81 11.44 18.29
N LEU A 48 -11.14 11.52 18.27
CA LEU A 48 -11.99 11.13 17.14
C LEU A 48 -12.14 12.33 16.19
N GLY A 49 -11.24 12.45 15.22
CA GLY A 49 -11.30 13.50 14.20
C GLY A 49 -12.37 13.26 13.13
N ASP A 50 -12.37 14.10 12.09
CA ASP A 50 -13.39 14.08 11.04
C ASP A 50 -13.42 12.76 10.25
N ALA A 51 -14.63 12.35 9.89
CA ALA A 51 -14.87 11.14 9.13
C ALA A 51 -14.31 11.28 7.70
N PRO A 52 -13.85 10.19 7.09
CA PRO A 52 -13.35 10.24 5.72
C PRO A 52 -14.49 10.55 4.74
N TRP A 53 -14.39 11.67 4.05
CA TRP A 53 -15.31 12.08 3.00
C TRP A 53 -15.19 11.16 1.78
N PRO A 54 -16.24 11.05 0.94
CA PRO A 54 -16.17 10.28 -0.29
C PRO A 54 -14.98 10.72 -1.16
N PRO A 55 -14.37 9.80 -1.93
CA PRO A 55 -13.05 10.00 -2.53
C PRO A 55 -12.97 11.14 -3.55
N HIS A 56 -14.11 11.54 -4.15
CA HIS A 56 -14.19 12.63 -5.13
C HIS A 56 -14.23 14.02 -4.50
N PHE A 57 -14.42 14.13 -3.19
CA PHE A 57 -14.31 15.41 -2.47
C PHE A 57 -12.86 15.77 -2.20
N ARG A 58 -12.57 17.06 -2.06
CA ARG A 58 -11.25 17.51 -1.58
C ARG A 58 -11.03 17.00 -0.15
N LYS A 59 -9.77 16.77 0.21
CA LYS A 59 -9.43 16.41 1.60
C LYS A 59 -9.41 17.65 2.47
N THR A 60 -10.00 17.53 3.66
CA THR A 60 -9.98 18.56 4.70
C THR A 60 -8.88 18.27 5.71
N GLU A 61 -8.50 19.30 6.46
CA GLU A 61 -7.62 19.15 7.62
C GLU A 61 -8.37 18.38 8.72
N GLY A 62 -7.70 17.47 9.42
CA GLY A 62 -8.33 16.62 10.44
C GLY A 62 -9.07 15.39 9.90
N GLU A 63 -9.20 15.24 8.58
CA GLU A 63 -9.87 14.09 7.97
C GLU A 63 -9.06 12.79 8.13
N GLY A 64 -9.73 11.73 8.61
CA GLY A 64 -9.16 10.40 8.70
C GLY A 64 -8.66 9.82 7.36
N THR A 65 -7.85 8.76 7.42
CA THR A 65 -7.39 8.08 6.21
C THR A 65 -8.56 7.40 5.48
N ARG A 66 -8.91 7.91 4.28
CA ARG A 66 -9.92 7.31 3.37
C ARG A 66 -9.63 5.88 2.92
N VAL A 67 -8.38 5.41 3.06
CA VAL A 67 -7.99 4.07 2.64
C VAL A 67 -8.41 3.09 3.73
N ALA A 68 -9.18 2.07 3.35
CA ALA A 68 -9.53 0.98 4.27
C ALA A 68 -8.27 0.41 4.95
N PRO A 69 -8.34 0.03 6.25
CA PRO A 69 -7.16 -0.44 6.99
C PRO A 69 -6.39 -1.57 6.31
N SER A 70 -7.11 -2.48 5.63
CA SER A 70 -6.51 -3.59 4.88
C SER A 70 -5.70 -3.16 3.65
N ARG A 71 -6.01 -1.98 3.09
CA ARG A 71 -5.32 -1.38 1.94
C ARG A 71 -4.35 -0.28 2.34
N ALA A 72 -4.35 0.12 3.62
CA ALA A 72 -3.41 1.11 4.12
C ALA A 72 -1.97 0.58 3.91
N LYS A 73 -1.12 1.41 3.30
CA LYS A 73 0.25 1.02 3.00
C LYS A 73 1.01 0.84 4.31
N LYS A 74 1.26 -0.41 4.70
CA LYS A 74 2.14 -0.71 5.83
C LYS A 74 3.52 -0.09 5.56
N THR A 75 4.09 0.56 6.56
CA THR A 75 5.47 1.07 6.50
C THR A 75 6.39 -0.11 6.25
N ARG A 76 6.83 -0.27 4.99
CA ARG A 76 7.71 -1.36 4.61
C ARG A 76 9.10 -1.02 5.12
N VAL A 77 9.60 -1.83 6.06
CA VAL A 77 11.00 -1.75 6.48
C VAL A 77 11.87 -1.93 5.23
N LYS A 78 12.72 -0.94 4.94
CA LYS A 78 13.61 -0.97 3.77
C LYS A 78 14.71 -2.00 4.08
N MET A 79 14.54 -3.23 3.60
CA MET A 79 15.53 -4.29 3.75
C MET A 79 16.81 -3.93 2.98
N SER A 80 17.97 -4.17 3.59
CA SER A 80 19.31 -4.00 3.01
C SER A 80 19.63 -5.16 2.07
N LEU A 81 18.95 -5.19 0.92
CA LEU A 81 19.05 -6.26 -0.06
C LEU A 81 19.99 -5.88 -1.21
N VAL A 82 20.99 -6.71 -1.49
CA VAL A 82 21.91 -6.55 -2.63
C VAL A 82 21.70 -7.65 -3.67
N THR A 83 21.82 -7.32 -4.95
CA THR A 83 21.78 -8.28 -6.06
C THR A 83 23.18 -8.74 -6.39
N ILE A 84 23.42 -10.05 -6.35
CA ILE A 84 24.75 -10.65 -6.50
C ILE A 84 24.97 -11.20 -7.91
N ALA A 85 23.97 -11.90 -8.46
CA ALA A 85 24.09 -12.53 -9.77
C ALA A 85 22.75 -12.55 -10.51
N ASN A 86 22.81 -12.43 -11.83
CA ASN A 86 21.71 -12.65 -12.76
C ASN A 86 22.22 -13.55 -13.89
N SER A 87 21.60 -14.71 -14.11
CA SER A 87 22.01 -15.59 -15.20
C SER A 87 20.86 -16.49 -15.68
N PRO A 88 20.75 -16.81 -16.99
CA PRO A 88 19.85 -17.85 -17.48
C PRO A 88 20.20 -19.23 -16.93
N ASP A 89 21.49 -19.48 -16.70
CA ASP A 89 21.99 -20.70 -16.06
C ASP A 89 22.06 -20.52 -14.53
N LYS A 90 21.42 -21.45 -13.83
CA LYS A 90 21.35 -21.47 -12.36
C LYS A 90 22.72 -21.76 -11.75
N ASP A 91 23.51 -22.65 -12.35
CA ASP A 91 24.80 -23.05 -11.78
C ASP A 91 25.81 -21.89 -11.91
N ALA A 92 25.82 -21.19 -13.04
CA ALA A 92 26.58 -19.94 -13.19
C ALA A 92 26.18 -18.86 -12.17
N ALA A 93 24.88 -18.74 -11.85
CA ALA A 93 24.41 -17.79 -10.83
C ALA A 93 24.94 -18.17 -9.43
N LEU A 94 24.85 -19.46 -9.05
CA LEU A 94 25.36 -19.96 -7.77
C LEU A 94 26.87 -19.80 -7.66
N ALA A 95 27.62 -20.05 -8.74
CA ALA A 95 29.05 -19.77 -8.79
C ALA A 95 29.35 -18.27 -8.58
N GLY A 96 28.49 -17.38 -9.05
CA GLY A 96 28.55 -15.94 -8.77
C GLY A 96 28.39 -15.61 -7.28
N LEU A 97 27.45 -16.28 -6.59
CA LEU A 97 27.31 -16.16 -5.15
C LEU A 97 28.56 -16.61 -4.40
N ASP A 98 29.17 -17.73 -4.80
CA ASP A 98 30.39 -18.22 -4.16
C ASP A 98 31.58 -17.27 -4.37
N ARG A 99 31.71 -16.65 -5.55
CA ARG A 99 32.71 -15.60 -5.79
C ARG A 99 32.49 -14.41 -4.88
N TRP A 100 31.24 -13.98 -4.71
CA TRP A 100 30.89 -12.87 -3.83
C TRP A 100 31.17 -13.20 -2.35
N LYS A 101 30.84 -14.41 -1.89
CA LYS A 101 31.16 -14.87 -0.51
C LYS A 101 32.65 -14.88 -0.23
N LYS A 102 33.47 -15.26 -1.22
CA LYS A 102 34.94 -15.20 -1.10
C LYS A 102 35.45 -13.76 -1.02
N ARG A 103 34.86 -12.84 -1.80
CA ARG A 103 35.24 -11.41 -1.80
C ARG A 103 34.83 -10.69 -0.52
N HIS A 104 33.65 -11.02 0.02
CA HIS A 104 33.09 -10.43 1.23
C HIS A 104 33.00 -11.48 2.34
N ALA A 105 34.12 -12.13 2.65
CA ALA A 105 34.17 -13.22 3.64
C ALA A 105 33.65 -12.77 5.02
N GLU A 106 33.95 -11.55 5.44
CA GLU A 106 33.48 -10.97 6.70
C GLU A 106 31.96 -10.85 6.74
N ALA A 107 31.34 -10.31 5.69
CA ALA A 107 29.89 -10.20 5.60
C ALA A 107 29.23 -11.58 5.46
N ALA A 108 29.85 -12.50 4.71
CA ALA A 108 29.37 -13.86 4.50
C ALA A 108 29.32 -14.68 5.80
N GLY A 109 30.19 -14.38 6.76
CA GLY A 109 30.18 -15.00 8.09
C GLY A 109 28.92 -14.71 8.92
N TYR A 110 28.18 -13.65 8.60
CA TYR A 110 26.93 -13.28 9.27
C TYR A 110 25.67 -13.73 8.51
N LEU A 111 25.82 -14.33 7.31
CA LEU A 111 24.67 -14.72 6.51
C LEU A 111 24.12 -16.06 6.95
N GLU A 112 22.81 -16.11 7.12
CA GLU A 112 22.07 -17.36 7.28
C GLU A 112 21.57 -17.88 5.92
N SER A 113 21.07 -19.12 5.89
CA SER A 113 20.45 -19.70 4.69
C SER A 113 19.33 -18.80 4.12
N ASP A 114 18.54 -18.21 5.01
CA ASP A 114 17.36 -17.41 4.69
C ASP A 114 17.71 -16.00 4.17
N ASP A 115 18.97 -15.60 4.29
CA ASP A 115 19.46 -14.35 3.72
C ASP A 115 19.80 -14.48 2.23
N VAL A 116 19.99 -15.70 1.74
CA VAL A 116 20.28 -15.99 0.33
C VAL A 116 18.98 -16.27 -0.42
N LEU A 117 18.56 -15.30 -1.22
CA LEU A 117 17.36 -15.39 -2.05
C LEU A 117 17.73 -15.84 -3.45
N VAL A 118 17.33 -17.05 -3.82
CA VAL A 118 17.47 -17.60 -5.17
C VAL A 118 16.12 -17.53 -5.88
N ASP A 119 15.94 -16.49 -6.68
CA ASP A 119 14.68 -16.22 -7.39
C ASP A 119 14.70 -16.85 -8.79
N SER A 120 13.69 -17.67 -9.10
CA SER A 120 13.39 -18.07 -10.47
C SER A 120 12.54 -17.01 -11.15
N MET A 121 13.13 -16.26 -12.05
CA MET A 121 12.49 -15.18 -12.80
C MET A 121 11.99 -15.67 -14.15
N ARG A 122 10.82 -15.18 -14.57
CA ARG A 122 10.26 -15.46 -15.89
C ARG A 122 10.76 -14.43 -16.91
N GLY A 123 11.47 -14.91 -17.93
CA GLY A 123 11.79 -14.14 -19.14
C GLY A 123 10.69 -14.27 -20.21
N ARG A 124 11.00 -13.82 -21.43
CA ARG A 124 10.08 -13.86 -22.59
C ARG A 124 9.71 -15.28 -22.99
N SER A 125 10.70 -16.17 -23.05
CA SER A 125 10.57 -17.55 -23.52
C SER A 125 11.24 -18.59 -22.61
N SER A 126 11.98 -18.15 -21.58
CA SER A 126 12.76 -19.02 -20.69
C SER A 126 12.78 -18.43 -19.27
N THR A 127 13.01 -19.29 -18.26
CA THR A 127 13.32 -18.82 -16.90
C THR A 127 14.79 -18.43 -16.80
N TRP A 128 15.10 -17.56 -15.84
CA TRP A 128 16.47 -17.19 -15.49
C TRP A 128 16.56 -16.98 -13.98
N THR A 129 17.74 -17.12 -13.42
CA THR A 129 18.00 -17.09 -11.98
C THR A 129 18.57 -15.73 -11.57
N ARG A 130 17.97 -15.12 -10.54
CA ARG A 130 18.54 -13.96 -9.83
C ARG A 130 18.88 -14.37 -8.41
N ILE A 131 20.11 -14.10 -7.99
CA ILE A 131 20.53 -14.28 -6.61
C ILE A 131 20.65 -12.92 -5.92
N ARG A 132 20.00 -12.78 -4.78
CA ARG A 132 20.08 -11.60 -3.91
C ARG A 132 20.46 -12.03 -2.50
N VAL A 133 21.13 -11.15 -1.77
CA VAL A 133 21.54 -11.38 -0.38
C VAL A 133 20.96 -10.28 0.51
N ASN A 134 20.28 -10.70 1.57
CA ASN A 134 19.73 -9.82 2.60
C ASN A 134 20.78 -9.58 3.70
N LEU A 135 21.25 -8.35 3.83
CA LEU A 135 22.30 -7.99 4.79
C LEU A 135 21.75 -7.68 6.19
N ARG A 136 20.59 -8.25 6.57
CA ARG A 136 19.89 -7.92 7.82
C ARG A 136 20.71 -8.28 9.06
N HIS A 137 21.48 -9.37 9.00
CA HIS A 137 22.34 -9.84 10.09
C HIS A 137 23.77 -9.28 10.02
N VAL A 138 24.13 -8.62 8.92
CA VAL A 138 25.45 -7.99 8.78
C VAL A 138 25.44 -6.64 9.49
N PRO A 139 26.40 -6.36 10.40
CA PRO A 139 26.55 -5.05 11.03
C PRO A 139 26.67 -3.94 9.99
N GLU A 140 26.06 -2.78 10.24
CA GLU A 140 25.95 -1.70 9.24
C GLU A 140 27.29 -1.24 8.67
N ALA A 141 28.33 -1.16 9.52
CA ALA A 141 29.68 -0.78 9.12
C ALA A 141 30.36 -1.79 8.16
N MET A 142 29.89 -3.03 8.12
CA MET A 142 30.46 -4.11 7.29
C MET A 142 29.57 -4.47 6.09
N ARG A 143 28.45 -3.76 5.89
CA ARG A 143 27.52 -4.06 4.80
C ARG A 143 28.15 -3.66 3.46
N PRO A 144 28.40 -4.62 2.55
CA PRO A 144 28.87 -4.27 1.21
C PRO A 144 27.80 -3.46 0.48
N ALA A 145 28.26 -2.47 -0.28
CA ALA A 145 27.40 -1.72 -1.18
C ALA A 145 26.91 -2.60 -2.35
N GLN A 146 25.90 -2.13 -3.08
CA GLN A 146 25.45 -2.80 -4.30
C GLN A 146 26.55 -2.72 -5.37
N GLU A 147 27.15 -3.87 -5.68
CA GLU A 147 28.12 -4.02 -6.78
C GLU A 147 27.41 -4.40 -8.10
N THR A 148 28.15 -4.41 -9.21
CA THR A 148 27.66 -4.99 -10.47
C THR A 148 27.47 -6.50 -10.28
N PRO A 149 26.30 -7.07 -10.61
CA PRO A 149 26.10 -8.51 -10.53
C PRO A 149 27.14 -9.27 -11.36
N ASP A 150 27.56 -10.45 -10.92
CA ASP A 150 28.52 -11.29 -11.63
C ASP A 150 28.13 -12.78 -11.46
N PRO A 151 27.64 -13.46 -12.51
CA PRO A 151 27.35 -12.94 -13.85
C PRO A 151 26.19 -11.93 -13.88
N ASP A 152 26.11 -11.11 -14.93
CA ASP A 152 25.01 -10.15 -15.16
C ASP A 152 24.29 -10.40 -16.50
N ASP A 153 24.07 -11.66 -16.81
CA ASP A 153 23.49 -12.14 -18.06
C ASP A 153 21.95 -12.10 -18.05
N ASP A 154 21.35 -11.08 -17.45
CA ASP A 154 19.89 -10.91 -17.42
C ASP A 154 19.34 -10.85 -18.87
N PRO A 155 18.60 -11.89 -19.32
CA PRO A 155 18.16 -12.00 -20.71
C PRO A 155 17.12 -10.92 -21.09
N THR A 156 16.51 -10.27 -20.10
CA THR A 156 15.53 -9.20 -20.32
C THR A 156 16.17 -7.85 -20.61
N ARG A 157 17.48 -7.67 -20.39
CA ARG A 157 18.19 -6.41 -20.69
C ARG A 157 18.33 -6.14 -22.19
N LYS A 158 18.54 -7.18 -23.00
CA LYS A 158 18.67 -7.05 -24.47
C LYS A 158 17.35 -6.64 -25.13
N THR A 159 16.22 -7.08 -24.57
CA THR A 159 14.89 -6.65 -25.02
C THR A 159 14.47 -5.39 -24.28
N GLY A 160 14.88 -4.23 -24.80
CA GLY A 160 14.63 -2.89 -24.25
C GLY A 160 13.44 -2.75 -23.30
N ARG A 161 13.71 -2.82 -21.99
CA ARG A 161 13.00 -1.99 -21.02
C ARG A 161 13.76 -0.68 -20.99
N SER A 162 13.28 0.30 -21.74
CA SER A 162 13.68 1.68 -21.50
C SER A 162 13.52 1.93 -20.00
N ARG A 163 14.61 2.33 -19.34
CA ARG A 163 14.54 2.91 -18.00
C ARG A 163 13.53 4.06 -18.13
N ARG A 164 12.30 3.88 -17.64
CA ARG A 164 11.44 5.02 -17.33
C ARG A 164 12.21 5.84 -16.30
N GLN A 165 12.83 6.93 -16.75
CA GLN A 165 13.38 7.92 -15.85
C GLN A 165 12.24 8.32 -14.89
N PRO A 166 12.48 8.39 -13.58
CA PRO A 166 11.50 8.98 -12.69
C PRO A 166 11.28 10.42 -13.18
N ALA A 167 10.03 10.78 -13.45
CA ALA A 167 9.66 12.14 -13.76
C ALA A 167 10.21 13.05 -12.67
N LYS A 168 11.03 14.04 -13.05
CA LYS A 168 11.43 15.11 -12.14
C LYS A 168 10.14 15.75 -11.63
N ARG A 169 10.02 15.81 -10.31
CA ARG A 169 9.02 16.63 -9.61
C ARG A 169 9.29 18.10 -9.88
#